data_AF-A0A371X6B5-F1
#
_entry.id   AF-A0A371X6B5-F1
#
_cell.length_a   1.000
_cell.length_b   1.000
_cell.length_c   1.000
_cell.angle_alpha   90.00
_cell.angle_beta   90.00
_cell.angle_gamma   90.00
#
_symmetry.space_group_name_H-M   'P 1'
#
loop_
_entity.id
_entity.type
_entity.pdbx_description
1 polymer ?
#
loop_
_entity_poly.entity_id
_entity_poly.type
_entity_poly.pdbx_seq_one_letter_code
_entity_poly.pdbx_strand_id
1 'polypeptide(L)'
;MSGDDPYCYPGTDVLRNRLGVTDPVAHERVERAVTSAALVDLAKDPVSGDYDARHFLEINRRVFGRFYEWAGQHRSYDLEKPEVALGGKSVEYGDHKTIDADLDREMSALSRFQWDDRDKLTSASKFASHITAIWKIHPFREGNTRTVGALIRQFSKDRGFELDHDTFWERAAETRDALAKATIGQPKDLIKTILTAHQIGRDRNHPDLGRITSQTAHVLRFMNKPEISFPKQGEKVSGQVLDVSYGTVLIGNGRFVQAVSDRNFAERPTANMRVGTLIRHALEPVAKSKLLELDRSVPDRSDIRSGVKRATGEGRNSPARIVLTPPKSDDRGRDR
;
A
#
# COMPACT_ATOMS: atom_id res chain seq x y z
N MET A 1 -14.03 32.28 14.84
CA MET A 1 -14.66 31.02 15.26
C MET A 1 -14.56 30.09 14.06
N SER A 2 -13.82 28.99 14.16
CA SER A 2 -13.86 27.93 13.15
C SER A 2 -15.32 27.48 13.04
N GLY A 3 -15.91 27.60 11.86
CA GLY A 3 -17.28 27.15 11.65
C GLY A 3 -17.41 25.67 12.02
N ASP A 4 -18.54 25.28 12.62
CA ASP A 4 -18.83 23.89 12.93
C ASP A 4 -18.60 23.03 11.69
N ASP A 5 -17.65 22.09 11.78
CA ASP A 5 -17.37 21.15 10.71
C ASP A 5 -18.62 20.29 10.49
N PRO A 6 -19.28 20.37 9.32
CA PRO A 6 -20.52 19.64 9.07
C PRO A 6 -20.29 18.12 9.05
N TYR A 7 -19.05 17.64 8.98
CA TYR A 7 -18.74 16.23 9.09
C TYR A 7 -18.63 15.74 10.53
N CYS A 8 -18.59 16.61 11.53
CA CYS A 8 -18.48 16.25 12.95
C CYS A 8 -19.84 16.22 13.67
N TYR A 9 -19.93 15.51 14.79
CA TYR A 9 -21.09 15.65 15.70
C TYR A 9 -21.07 17.07 16.31
N PRO A 10 -22.24 17.72 16.47
CA PRO A 10 -22.32 19.07 17.03
C PRO A 10 -21.59 19.20 18.38
N GLY A 11 -20.74 20.22 18.50
CA GLY A 11 -19.95 20.47 19.71
C GLY A 11 -18.77 19.52 19.94
N THR A 12 -18.38 18.72 18.94
CA THR A 12 -17.24 17.79 19.02
C THR A 12 -16.36 17.86 17.78
N ASP A 13 -15.13 17.34 17.88
CA ASP A 13 -14.23 17.10 16.74
C ASP A 13 -14.36 15.68 16.16
N VAL A 14 -15.38 14.92 16.58
CA VAL A 14 -15.54 13.51 16.18
C VAL A 14 -16.41 13.42 14.94
N LEU A 15 -15.87 12.76 13.90
CA LEU A 15 -16.57 12.59 12.63
C LEU A 15 -17.83 11.73 12.78
N ARG A 16 -18.93 12.20 12.17
CA ARG A 16 -20.19 11.47 12.07
C ARG A 16 -19.96 10.17 11.31
N ASN A 17 -20.42 9.08 11.91
CA ASN A 17 -20.20 7.72 11.41
C ASN A 17 -21.47 6.88 11.59
N ARG A 18 -21.61 5.86 10.74
CA ARG A 18 -22.77 4.97 10.66
C ARG A 18 -23.02 4.16 11.95
N LEU A 19 -22.02 4.08 12.82
CA LEU A 19 -22.05 3.28 14.05
C LEU A 19 -22.36 4.12 15.29
N GLY A 20 -22.57 5.43 15.15
CA GLY A 20 -22.91 6.32 16.27
C GLY A 20 -21.78 6.48 17.30
N VAL A 21 -20.52 6.17 16.95
CA VAL A 21 -19.40 6.25 17.89
C VAL A 21 -18.98 7.71 18.08
N THR A 22 -19.13 8.24 19.29
CA THR A 22 -18.82 9.64 19.63
C THR A 22 -17.60 9.83 20.53
N ASP A 23 -17.10 8.75 21.16
CA ASP A 23 -15.85 8.79 21.92
C ASP A 23 -14.65 8.83 20.95
N PRO A 24 -13.72 9.82 21.04
CA PRO A 24 -12.63 9.96 20.09
C PRO A 24 -11.69 8.73 19.98
N VAL A 25 -11.40 8.07 21.12
CA VAL A 25 -10.48 6.92 21.15
C VAL A 25 -11.15 5.69 20.56
N ALA A 26 -12.41 5.44 20.91
CA ALA A 26 -13.22 4.39 20.31
C ALA A 26 -13.42 4.63 18.81
N HIS A 27 -13.64 5.89 18.40
CA HIS A 27 -13.83 6.27 17.00
C HIS A 27 -12.62 5.84 16.17
N GLU A 28 -11.40 6.24 16.55
CA GLU A 28 -10.19 5.87 15.82
C GLU A 28 -9.98 4.35 15.78
N ARG A 29 -10.16 3.66 16.91
CA ARG A 29 -9.99 2.20 16.99
C ARG A 29 -10.97 1.45 16.09
N VAL A 30 -12.25 1.83 16.12
CA VAL A 30 -13.31 1.17 15.35
C VAL A 30 -13.17 1.48 13.87
N GLU A 31 -12.90 2.75 13.51
CA GLU A 31 -12.66 3.16 12.13
C GLU A 31 -11.51 2.38 11.50
N ARG A 32 -10.39 2.24 12.25
CA ARG A 32 -9.23 1.49 11.79
C ARG A 32 -9.58 0.01 11.59
N ALA A 33 -10.28 -0.62 12.52
CA ALA A 33 -10.68 -2.01 12.39
C ALA A 33 -11.58 -2.26 11.16
N VAL A 34 -12.58 -1.40 10.95
CA VAL A 34 -13.50 -1.50 9.80
C VAL A 34 -12.77 -1.27 8.48
N THR A 35 -11.93 -0.23 8.40
CA THR A 35 -11.21 0.10 7.16
C THR A 35 -10.11 -0.91 6.85
N SER A 36 -9.43 -1.49 7.85
CA SER A 36 -8.47 -2.58 7.65
C SER A 36 -9.13 -3.83 7.08
N ALA A 37 -10.31 -4.22 7.59
CA ALA A 37 -11.05 -5.34 7.01
C ALA A 37 -11.49 -5.03 5.56
N ALA A 38 -11.94 -3.81 5.28
CA ALA A 38 -12.33 -3.40 3.94
C ALA A 38 -11.15 -3.41 2.95
N LEU A 39 -9.93 -3.04 3.37
CA LEU A 39 -8.72 -3.14 2.54
C LEU A 39 -8.36 -4.60 2.21
N VAL A 40 -8.61 -5.54 3.12
CA VAL A 40 -8.44 -6.98 2.86
C VAL A 40 -9.47 -7.47 1.84
N ASP A 41 -10.73 -7.06 1.98
CA ASP A 41 -11.79 -7.37 1.02
C ASP A 41 -11.45 -6.80 -0.38
N LEU A 42 -11.02 -5.53 -0.43
CA LEU A 42 -10.61 -4.85 -1.68
C LEU A 42 -9.42 -5.53 -2.37
N ALA A 43 -8.49 -6.11 -1.61
CA ALA A 43 -7.36 -6.83 -2.19
C ALA A 43 -7.76 -8.16 -2.86
N LYS A 44 -8.90 -8.74 -2.46
CA LYS A 44 -9.49 -9.95 -3.05
C LYS A 44 -10.42 -9.63 -4.21
N ASP A 45 -11.23 -8.57 -4.05
CA ASP A 45 -12.17 -8.05 -5.04
C ASP A 45 -11.84 -6.57 -5.35
N PRO A 46 -10.84 -6.32 -6.22
CA PRO A 46 -10.42 -4.97 -6.57
C PRO A 46 -11.50 -4.19 -7.34
N VAL A 47 -11.42 -2.87 -7.31
CA VAL A 47 -12.37 -2.04 -8.06
C VAL A 47 -12.15 -2.22 -9.56
N SER A 48 -13.18 -2.60 -10.29
CA SER A 48 -13.10 -2.66 -11.75
C SER A 48 -13.18 -1.26 -12.35
N GLY A 49 -12.37 -0.96 -13.36
CA GLY A 49 -12.42 0.29 -14.13
C GLY A 49 -11.06 0.70 -14.70
N ASP A 50 -11.04 1.84 -15.40
CA ASP A 50 -9.88 2.27 -16.20
C ASP A 50 -9.01 3.35 -15.52
N TYR A 51 -8.97 3.34 -14.18
CA TYR A 51 -8.27 4.34 -13.36
C TYR A 51 -8.70 5.78 -13.70
N ASP A 52 -10.00 6.02 -13.76
CA ASP A 52 -10.62 7.35 -13.88
C ASP A 52 -11.02 7.89 -12.48
N ALA A 53 -11.59 9.10 -12.42
CA ALA A 53 -12.03 9.67 -11.15
C ALA A 53 -13.05 8.77 -10.43
N ARG A 54 -13.98 8.15 -11.17
CA ARG A 54 -14.99 7.23 -10.60
C ARG A 54 -14.35 6.04 -9.91
N HIS A 55 -13.31 5.46 -10.51
CA HIS A 55 -12.52 4.40 -9.89
C HIS A 55 -11.94 4.87 -8.55
N PHE A 56 -11.35 6.07 -8.49
CA PHE A 56 -10.79 6.61 -7.25
C PHE A 56 -11.83 6.83 -6.15
N LEU A 57 -13.01 7.37 -6.51
CA LEU A 57 -14.13 7.55 -5.58
C LEU A 57 -14.68 6.20 -5.09
N GLU A 58 -14.78 5.20 -5.96
CA GLU A 58 -15.25 3.86 -5.62
C GLU A 58 -14.28 3.14 -4.67
N ILE A 59 -12.96 3.33 -4.83
CA ILE A 59 -11.98 2.83 -3.85
C ILE A 59 -12.28 3.43 -2.47
N ASN A 60 -12.46 4.75 -2.38
CA ASN A 60 -12.77 5.39 -1.10
C ASN A 60 -14.10 4.87 -0.53
N ARG A 61 -15.14 4.77 -1.35
CA ARG A 61 -16.44 4.23 -0.95
C ARG A 61 -16.33 2.81 -0.41
N ARG A 62 -15.56 1.93 -1.05
CA ARG A 62 -15.37 0.55 -0.58
C ARG A 62 -14.58 0.46 0.72
N VAL A 63 -13.55 1.30 0.90
CA VAL A 63 -12.74 1.31 2.12
C VAL A 63 -13.50 1.90 3.30
N PHE A 64 -14.21 3.00 3.09
CA PHE A 64 -14.78 3.81 4.17
C PHE A 64 -16.31 3.69 4.31
N GLY A 65 -17.01 3.14 3.32
CA GLY A 65 -18.47 3.19 3.24
C GLY A 65 -19.21 2.40 4.30
N ARG A 66 -18.55 1.45 4.98
CA ARG A 66 -19.10 0.78 6.16
C ARG A 66 -19.07 1.66 7.43
N PHE A 67 -18.25 2.72 7.45
CA PHE A 67 -18.06 3.58 8.62
C PHE A 67 -18.55 5.01 8.39
N TYR A 68 -18.20 5.64 7.26
CA TYR A 68 -18.64 7.00 6.93
C TYR A 68 -19.79 7.00 5.92
N GLU A 69 -20.79 7.87 6.14
CA GLU A 69 -21.93 8.03 5.22
C GLU A 69 -21.53 8.71 3.91
N TRP A 70 -20.59 9.64 3.99
CA TRP A 70 -20.06 10.44 2.90
C TRP A 70 -18.91 9.76 2.15
N ALA A 71 -18.60 8.50 2.43
CA ALA A 71 -17.53 7.77 1.73
C ALA A 71 -17.77 7.76 0.20
N GLY A 72 -16.73 8.06 -0.56
CA GLY A 72 -16.79 8.23 -2.01
C GLY A 72 -17.31 9.58 -2.49
N GLN A 73 -17.66 10.51 -1.58
CA GLN A 73 -18.12 11.85 -1.93
C GLN A 73 -17.03 12.89 -1.69
N HIS A 74 -17.02 13.93 -2.53
CA HIS A 74 -16.11 15.06 -2.36
C HIS A 74 -16.41 15.82 -1.08
N ARG A 75 -15.36 16.37 -0.47
CA ARG A 75 -15.51 17.38 0.57
C ARG A 75 -16.22 18.60 0.00
N SER A 76 -16.97 19.27 0.87
CA SER A 76 -17.83 20.39 0.50
C SER A 76 -17.19 21.76 0.69
N TYR A 77 -15.96 21.82 1.20
CA TYR A 77 -15.22 23.05 1.49
C TYR A 77 -13.71 22.82 1.46
N ASP A 78 -12.95 23.91 1.43
CA ASP A 78 -11.49 23.94 1.45
C ASP A 78 -10.89 23.62 2.83
N LEU A 79 -9.91 22.72 2.82
CA LEU A 79 -9.23 22.24 4.02
C LEU A 79 -7.85 22.86 4.17
N GLU A 80 -7.51 23.18 5.41
CA GLU A 80 -6.13 23.35 5.85
C GLU A 80 -5.82 22.28 6.88
N LYS A 81 -4.78 21.48 6.65
CA LYS A 81 -4.35 20.41 7.54
C LYS A 81 -2.85 20.55 7.78
N PRO A 82 -2.41 20.92 9.00
CA PRO A 82 -1.01 20.99 9.32
C PRO A 82 -0.30 19.66 9.05
N GLU A 83 0.82 19.71 8.34
CA GLU A 83 1.68 18.55 8.10
C GLU A 83 2.97 18.69 8.92
N VAL A 84 3.29 17.65 9.70
CA VAL A 84 4.49 17.64 10.57
C VAL A 84 5.76 17.80 9.73
N ALA A 85 5.83 17.12 8.58
CA ALA A 85 6.93 17.21 7.63
C ALA A 85 7.18 18.63 7.08
N LEU A 86 6.19 19.51 7.16
CA LEU A 86 6.27 20.89 6.69
C LEU A 86 6.39 21.90 7.84
N GLY A 87 6.77 21.44 9.04
CA GLY A 87 6.91 22.29 10.22
C GLY A 87 5.58 22.84 10.70
N GLY A 88 4.49 22.07 10.56
CA GLY A 88 3.15 22.50 10.95
C GLY A 88 2.42 23.36 9.90
N LYS A 89 3.04 23.61 8.74
CA LYS A 89 2.35 24.25 7.61
C LYS A 89 1.42 23.26 6.92
N SER A 90 0.31 23.75 6.37
CA SER A 90 -0.55 22.95 5.51
C SER A 90 0.04 22.85 4.11
N VAL A 91 -0.24 21.72 3.45
CA VAL A 91 -0.18 21.66 1.99
C VAL A 91 -1.30 22.55 1.44
N GLU A 92 -1.04 23.20 0.30
CA GLU A 92 -2.07 23.86 -0.49
C GLU A 92 -2.87 22.79 -1.23
N TYR A 93 -3.96 22.31 -0.63
CA TYR A 93 -4.84 21.34 -1.27
C TYR A 93 -5.68 21.99 -2.39
N GLY A 94 -6.25 21.17 -3.28
CA GLY A 94 -7.08 21.67 -4.39
C GLY A 94 -8.31 22.46 -3.93
N ASP A 95 -8.93 23.22 -4.83
CA ASP A 95 -10.22 23.87 -4.56
C ASP A 95 -11.33 22.81 -4.55
N HIS A 96 -12.19 22.81 -3.52
CA HIS A 96 -13.28 21.84 -3.40
C HIS A 96 -14.22 21.81 -4.62
N LYS A 97 -14.32 22.91 -5.37
CA LYS A 97 -15.15 23.03 -6.57
C LYS A 97 -14.53 22.43 -7.81
N THR A 98 -13.20 22.27 -7.84
CA THR A 98 -12.49 21.76 -9.02
C THR A 98 -12.08 20.30 -8.87
N ILE A 99 -12.38 19.68 -7.72
CA ILE A 99 -12.00 18.29 -7.41
C ILE A 99 -12.32 17.33 -8.56
N ASP A 100 -13.53 17.35 -9.10
CA ASP A 100 -13.93 16.46 -10.21
C ASP A 100 -13.00 16.62 -11.41
N ALA A 101 -12.79 17.87 -11.86
CA ALA A 101 -11.97 18.17 -13.02
C ALA A 101 -10.48 17.85 -12.79
N ASP A 102 -9.98 18.12 -11.59
CA ASP A 102 -8.61 17.84 -11.20
C ASP A 102 -8.36 16.33 -11.10
N LEU A 103 -9.26 15.57 -10.46
CA LEU A 103 -9.17 14.11 -10.40
C LEU A 103 -9.22 13.51 -11.79
N ASP A 104 -10.16 13.94 -12.63
CA ASP A 104 -10.26 13.46 -14.01
C ASP A 104 -8.96 13.66 -14.79
N ARG A 105 -8.33 14.84 -14.64
CA ARG A 105 -7.05 15.16 -15.29
C ARG A 105 -5.92 14.26 -14.78
N GLU A 106 -5.72 14.21 -13.47
CA GLU A 106 -4.58 13.49 -12.89
C GLU A 106 -4.73 11.97 -13.01
N MET A 107 -5.94 11.44 -12.84
CA MET A 107 -6.24 10.02 -13.04
C MET A 107 -6.08 9.61 -14.52
N SER A 108 -6.51 10.46 -15.47
CA SER A 108 -6.25 10.23 -16.90
C SER A 108 -4.77 10.27 -17.27
N ALA A 109 -3.97 11.08 -16.57
CA ALA A 109 -2.53 11.11 -16.75
C ALA A 109 -1.88 9.82 -16.18
N LEU A 110 -2.27 9.43 -14.96
CA LEU A 110 -1.83 8.19 -14.32
C LEU A 110 -2.20 6.96 -15.16
N SER A 111 -3.40 6.90 -15.74
CA SER A 111 -3.85 5.74 -16.51
C SER A 111 -2.96 5.46 -17.74
N ARG A 112 -2.23 6.46 -18.24
CA ARG A 112 -1.26 6.31 -19.35
C ARG A 112 0.16 5.98 -18.89
N PHE A 113 0.42 6.02 -17.59
CA PHE A 113 1.74 5.72 -17.04
C PHE A 113 2.12 4.26 -17.30
N GLN A 114 3.38 4.06 -17.68
CA GLN A 114 4.03 2.76 -17.81
C GLN A 114 5.37 2.80 -17.11
N TRP A 115 5.66 1.74 -16.37
CA TRP A 115 6.95 1.56 -15.71
C TRP A 115 7.97 0.97 -16.69
N ASP A 116 9.17 1.55 -16.72
CA ASP A 116 10.31 1.01 -17.47
C ASP A 116 11.42 0.54 -16.51
N ASP A 117 11.66 -0.77 -16.50
CA ASP A 117 12.72 -1.38 -15.69
C ASP A 117 14.14 -1.01 -16.16
N ARG A 118 14.30 -0.49 -17.38
CA ARG A 118 15.58 0.01 -17.92
C ARG A 118 15.89 1.42 -17.41
N ASP A 119 14.87 2.20 -17.08
CA ASP A 119 14.98 3.54 -16.52
C ASP A 119 14.09 3.71 -15.27
N LYS A 120 14.47 2.97 -14.23
CA LYS A 120 13.72 2.91 -12.96
C LYS A 120 13.65 4.27 -12.27
N LEU A 121 14.71 5.06 -12.34
CA LEU A 121 14.77 6.36 -11.66
C LEU A 121 13.78 7.34 -12.29
N THR A 122 13.75 7.43 -13.62
CA THR A 122 12.76 8.27 -14.32
C THR A 122 11.35 7.74 -14.12
N SER A 123 11.15 6.42 -14.17
CA SER A 123 9.84 5.81 -13.90
C SER A 123 9.34 6.14 -12.50
N ALA A 124 10.19 6.00 -11.48
CA ALA A 124 9.86 6.33 -10.10
C ALA A 124 9.57 7.83 -9.93
N SER A 125 10.33 8.71 -10.59
CA SER A 125 10.11 10.17 -10.54
C SER A 125 8.78 10.59 -11.17
N LYS A 126 8.44 10.02 -12.35
CA LYS A 126 7.15 10.25 -13.01
C LYS A 126 5.99 9.72 -12.17
N PHE A 127 6.12 8.51 -11.65
CA PHE A 127 5.11 7.91 -10.77
C PHE A 127 4.91 8.74 -9.50
N ALA A 128 6.00 9.16 -8.84
CA ALA A 128 5.97 10.06 -7.68
C ALA A 128 5.21 11.35 -7.97
N SER A 129 5.43 11.93 -9.15
CA SER A 129 4.74 13.15 -9.59
C SER A 129 3.23 12.92 -9.71
N HIS A 130 2.80 11.84 -10.36
CA HIS A 130 1.37 11.51 -10.50
C HIS A 130 0.68 11.28 -9.15
N ILE A 131 1.26 10.45 -8.28
CA ILE A 131 0.65 10.15 -6.98
C ILE A 131 0.63 11.37 -6.05
N THR A 132 1.63 12.24 -6.15
CA THR A 132 1.67 13.51 -5.40
C THR A 132 0.58 14.45 -5.89
N ALA A 133 0.39 14.57 -7.21
CA ALA A 133 -0.67 15.40 -7.78
C ALA A 133 -2.06 14.92 -7.34
N ILE A 134 -2.33 13.60 -7.41
CA ILE A 134 -3.59 13.01 -6.96
C ILE A 134 -3.80 13.24 -5.45
N TRP A 135 -2.77 13.00 -4.64
CA TRP A 135 -2.87 13.20 -3.19
C TRP A 135 -3.09 14.67 -2.80
N LYS A 136 -2.48 15.61 -3.54
CA LYS A 136 -2.62 17.07 -3.33
C LYS A 136 -4.05 17.57 -3.61
N ILE A 137 -4.81 16.92 -4.50
CA ILE A 137 -6.24 17.27 -4.71
C ILE A 137 -7.02 17.14 -3.40
N HIS A 138 -6.68 16.12 -2.59
CA HIS A 138 -7.26 15.87 -1.28
C HIS A 138 -8.80 15.86 -1.29
N PRO A 139 -9.44 15.02 -2.13
CA PRO A 139 -10.85 15.15 -2.47
C PRO A 139 -11.82 14.81 -1.33
N PHE A 140 -11.41 14.02 -0.33
CA PHE A 140 -12.27 13.56 0.74
C PHE A 140 -12.04 14.36 2.04
N ARG A 141 -13.01 14.35 2.94
CA ARG A 141 -12.85 14.94 4.29
C ARG A 141 -11.82 14.18 5.14
N GLU A 142 -11.79 12.85 5.04
CA GLU A 142 -10.79 11.99 5.67
C GLU A 142 -10.61 10.72 4.80
N GLY A 143 -9.45 10.06 4.92
CA GLY A 143 -9.15 8.83 4.17
C GLY A 143 -8.35 9.02 2.89
N ASN A 144 -7.92 10.25 2.56
CA ASN A 144 -7.18 10.56 1.33
C ASN A 144 -5.92 9.69 1.15
N THR A 145 -5.05 9.67 2.16
CA THR A 145 -3.80 8.89 2.14
C THR A 145 -4.08 7.39 1.92
N ARG A 146 -5.00 6.79 2.69
CA ARG A 146 -5.37 5.37 2.56
C ARG A 146 -6.00 5.03 1.20
N THR A 147 -6.76 5.96 0.62
CA THR A 147 -7.33 5.79 -0.73
C THR A 147 -6.23 5.79 -1.78
N VAL A 148 -5.27 6.72 -1.70
CA VAL A 148 -4.09 6.75 -2.59
C VAL A 148 -3.25 5.48 -2.44
N GLY A 149 -3.04 4.99 -1.21
CA GLY A 149 -2.34 3.73 -0.97
C GLY A 149 -3.03 2.53 -1.62
N ALA A 150 -4.35 2.42 -1.50
CA ALA A 150 -5.14 1.37 -2.15
C ALA A 150 -5.09 1.48 -3.69
N LEU A 151 -5.21 2.69 -4.24
CA LEU A 151 -5.05 2.97 -5.67
C LEU A 151 -3.68 2.51 -6.17
N ILE A 152 -2.59 2.89 -5.50
CA ILE A 152 -1.21 2.53 -5.89
C ILE A 152 -1.01 1.02 -5.86
N ARG A 153 -1.52 0.34 -4.82
CA ARG A 153 -1.42 -1.11 -4.70
C ARG A 153 -2.11 -1.81 -5.87
N GLN A 154 -3.33 -1.40 -6.20
CA GLN A 154 -4.07 -1.99 -7.31
C GLN A 154 -3.40 -1.65 -8.66
N PHE A 155 -3.09 -0.36 -8.89
CA PHE A 155 -2.49 0.13 -10.13
C PHE A 155 -1.15 -0.53 -10.45
N SER A 156 -0.22 -0.57 -9.49
CA SER A 156 1.10 -1.18 -9.73
C SER A 156 1.02 -2.68 -10.01
N LYS A 157 0.10 -3.39 -9.34
CA LYS A 157 -0.15 -4.82 -9.57
C LYS A 157 -0.71 -5.06 -10.97
N ASP A 158 -1.77 -4.35 -11.36
CA ASP A 158 -2.42 -4.53 -12.67
C ASP A 158 -1.50 -4.15 -13.84
N ARG A 159 -0.57 -3.23 -13.61
CA ARG A 159 0.42 -2.78 -14.60
C ARG A 159 1.75 -3.53 -14.57
N GLY A 160 1.87 -4.56 -13.72
CA GLY A 160 3.03 -5.45 -13.70
C GLY A 160 4.32 -4.86 -13.11
N PHE A 161 4.23 -3.79 -12.31
CA PHE A 161 5.35 -3.20 -11.58
C PHE A 161 5.06 -3.15 -10.07
N GLU A 162 4.50 -4.24 -9.53
CA GLU A 162 4.01 -4.32 -8.16
C GLU A 162 4.98 -3.69 -7.13
N LEU A 163 4.48 -2.69 -6.41
CA LEU A 163 5.19 -2.09 -5.31
C LEU A 163 4.89 -2.85 -4.02
N ASP A 164 5.94 -3.20 -3.28
CA ASP A 164 5.79 -3.83 -1.99
C ASP A 164 4.96 -2.97 -1.02
N HIS A 165 3.84 -3.51 -0.57
CA HIS A 165 2.89 -2.77 0.27
C HIS A 165 3.49 -2.42 1.64
N ASP A 166 4.25 -3.32 2.25
CA ASP A 166 4.77 -3.12 3.61
C ASP A 166 5.86 -2.04 3.59
N THR A 167 6.76 -2.11 2.61
CA THR A 167 7.76 -1.07 2.33
C THR A 167 7.13 0.29 2.07
N PHE A 168 6.01 0.32 1.32
CA PHE A 168 5.36 1.55 0.93
C PHE A 168 4.39 2.10 2.00
N TRP A 169 3.88 1.26 2.91
CA TRP A 169 2.71 1.61 3.74
C TRP A 169 2.73 1.15 5.19
N GLU A 170 3.58 0.21 5.59
CA GLU A 170 3.74 -0.15 7.01
C GLU A 170 4.20 1.07 7.82
N ARG A 171 4.93 1.98 7.16
CA ARG A 171 5.34 3.31 7.66
C ARG A 171 4.46 4.42 7.08
N ALA A 172 3.14 4.27 7.13
CA ALA A 172 2.17 5.20 6.51
C ALA A 172 2.40 6.68 6.85
N ALA A 173 2.90 6.98 8.06
CA ALA A 173 3.28 8.33 8.45
C ALA A 173 4.45 8.88 7.61
N GLU A 174 5.48 8.07 7.36
CA GLU A 174 6.64 8.45 6.55
C GLU A 174 6.26 8.62 5.07
N THR A 175 5.38 7.77 4.56
CA THR A 175 4.87 7.92 3.19
C THR A 175 4.04 9.19 3.04
N ARG A 176 3.23 9.54 4.05
CA ARG A 176 2.51 10.82 4.09
C ARG A 176 3.49 12.00 4.13
N ASP A 177 4.51 11.94 4.97
CA ASP A 177 5.54 12.98 5.06
C ASP A 177 6.28 13.16 3.72
N ALA A 178 6.60 12.05 3.05
CA ALA A 178 7.23 12.07 1.74
C ALA A 178 6.31 12.67 0.66
N LEU A 179 5.01 12.37 0.69
CA LEU A 179 3.99 13.00 -0.17
C LEU A 179 3.91 14.51 0.09
N ALA A 180 3.83 14.92 1.36
CA ALA A 180 3.77 16.33 1.74
C ALA A 180 5.01 17.09 1.24
N LYS A 181 6.22 16.56 1.46
CA LYS A 181 7.47 17.14 0.93
C LYS A 181 7.49 17.20 -0.60
N ALA A 182 6.97 16.17 -1.27
CA ALA A 182 6.88 16.17 -2.73
C ALA A 182 6.02 17.33 -3.26
N THR A 183 4.96 17.75 -2.54
CA THR A 183 4.13 18.90 -2.96
C THR A 183 4.87 20.24 -2.99
N ILE A 184 5.98 20.37 -2.26
CA ILE A 184 6.83 21.56 -2.22
C ILE A 184 8.14 21.39 -3.01
N GLY A 185 8.17 20.44 -3.96
CA GLY A 185 9.32 20.21 -4.83
C GLY A 185 10.45 19.39 -4.20
N GLN A 186 10.18 18.66 -3.11
CA GLN A 186 11.16 17.78 -2.45
C GLN A 186 10.77 16.28 -2.54
N PRO A 187 10.70 15.67 -3.73
CA PRO A 187 10.18 14.30 -3.92
C PRO A 187 11.19 13.19 -3.62
N LYS A 188 12.43 13.53 -3.22
CA LYS A 188 13.55 12.58 -3.11
C LYS A 188 13.22 11.36 -2.25
N ASP A 189 12.62 11.59 -1.08
CA ASP A 189 12.25 10.52 -0.15
C ASP A 189 11.18 9.61 -0.77
N LEU A 190 10.17 10.19 -1.42
CA LEU A 190 9.10 9.45 -2.09
C LEU A 190 9.64 8.58 -3.24
N ILE A 191 10.53 9.13 -4.07
CA ILE A 191 11.19 8.41 -5.17
C ILE A 191 12.01 7.23 -4.62
N LYS A 192 12.77 7.45 -3.54
CA LYS A 192 13.55 6.39 -2.88
C LYS A 192 12.64 5.28 -2.35
N THR A 193 11.50 5.63 -1.74
CA THR A 193 10.52 4.66 -1.24
C THR A 193 9.91 3.85 -2.40
N ILE A 194 9.54 4.49 -3.50
CA ILE A 194 9.01 3.80 -4.70
C ILE A 194 10.04 2.80 -5.25
N LEU A 195 11.30 3.24 -5.44
CA LEU A 195 12.37 2.36 -5.93
C LEU A 195 12.63 1.17 -5.02
N THR A 196 12.59 1.41 -3.70
CA THR A 196 12.79 0.36 -2.70
C THR A 196 11.62 -0.62 -2.73
N ALA A 197 10.39 -0.12 -2.72
CA ALA A 197 9.19 -0.94 -2.77
C ALA A 197 9.11 -1.76 -4.07
N HIS A 198 9.48 -1.19 -5.22
CA HIS A 198 9.55 -1.92 -6.49
C HIS A 198 10.58 -3.05 -6.41
N GLN A 199 11.77 -2.76 -5.89
CA GLN A 199 12.83 -3.77 -5.77
C GLN A 199 12.45 -4.89 -4.81
N ILE A 200 11.86 -4.57 -3.65
CA ILE A 200 11.37 -5.57 -2.69
C ILE A 200 10.21 -6.37 -3.28
N GLY A 201 9.27 -5.72 -3.99
CA GLY A 201 8.16 -6.40 -4.66
C GLY A 201 8.65 -7.46 -5.65
N ARG A 202 9.73 -7.17 -6.38
CA ARG A 202 10.41 -8.14 -7.25
C ARG A 202 11.12 -9.24 -6.45
N ASP A 203 11.88 -8.88 -5.43
CA ASP A 203 12.64 -9.82 -4.61
C ASP A 203 11.73 -10.78 -3.83
N ARG A 204 10.47 -10.38 -3.56
CA ARG A 204 9.44 -11.24 -2.97
C ARG A 204 9.00 -12.38 -3.87
N ASN A 205 9.24 -12.32 -5.18
CA ASN A 205 9.03 -13.43 -6.09
C ASN A 205 10.37 -14.16 -6.29
N HIS A 206 10.82 -14.85 -5.26
CA HIS A 206 12.12 -15.54 -5.27
C HIS A 206 12.08 -16.74 -6.23
N PRO A 207 13.11 -16.96 -7.07
CA PRO A 207 13.13 -18.05 -8.04
C PRO A 207 12.96 -19.43 -7.40
N ASP A 208 13.64 -19.68 -6.29
CA ASP A 208 13.60 -20.99 -5.61
C ASP A 208 12.56 -21.10 -4.48
N LEU A 209 12.23 -20.00 -3.79
CA LEU A 209 11.32 -20.03 -2.64
C LEU A 209 9.88 -19.65 -3.00
N GLY A 210 9.65 -19.17 -4.22
CA GLY A 210 8.37 -18.60 -4.63
C GLY A 210 8.09 -17.29 -3.93
N ARG A 211 6.81 -17.07 -3.59
CA ARG A 211 6.38 -15.85 -2.89
C ARG A 211 6.90 -15.87 -1.46
N ILE A 212 7.70 -14.87 -1.09
CA ILE A 212 8.19 -14.65 0.27
C ILE A 212 7.63 -13.36 0.88
N THR A 213 7.74 -13.25 2.20
CA THR A 213 7.36 -12.02 2.91
C THR A 213 8.33 -10.89 2.60
N SER A 214 7.89 -9.65 2.83
CA SER A 214 8.68 -8.43 2.64
C SER A 214 9.92 -8.44 3.54
N GLN A 215 9.76 -8.84 4.80
CA GLN A 215 10.86 -8.99 5.77
C GLN A 215 11.91 -10.00 5.27
N THR A 216 11.47 -11.15 4.76
CA THR A 216 12.38 -12.17 4.23
C THR A 216 13.15 -11.67 3.01
N ALA A 217 12.49 -10.92 2.11
CA ALA A 217 13.15 -10.29 0.98
C ALA A 217 14.22 -9.28 1.42
N HIS A 218 13.95 -8.49 2.46
CA HIS A 218 14.93 -7.59 3.07
C HIS A 218 16.14 -8.35 3.64
N VAL A 219 15.91 -9.41 4.42
CA VAL A 219 16.97 -10.25 5.02
C VAL A 219 17.87 -10.83 3.93
N LEU A 220 17.29 -11.48 2.93
CA LEU A 220 18.05 -12.09 1.84
C LEU A 220 18.84 -11.04 1.05
N ARG A 221 18.27 -9.86 0.83
CA ARG A 221 18.96 -8.76 0.14
C ARG A 221 20.14 -8.21 0.95
N PHE A 222 19.98 -8.05 2.27
CA PHE A 222 21.05 -7.63 3.16
C PHE A 222 22.22 -8.62 3.15
N MET A 223 21.92 -9.91 2.98
CA MET A 223 22.90 -10.98 2.81
C MET A 223 23.46 -11.11 1.39
N ASN A 224 23.22 -10.12 0.52
CA ASN A 224 23.64 -10.12 -0.89
C ASN A 224 23.09 -11.32 -1.70
N LYS A 225 21.82 -11.68 -1.47
CA LYS A 225 21.09 -12.74 -2.18
C LYS A 225 21.85 -14.07 -2.17
N PRO A 226 22.02 -14.70 -0.99
CA PRO A 226 22.78 -15.93 -0.86
C PRO A 226 22.11 -17.07 -1.62
N GLU A 227 22.91 -18.07 -2.02
CA GLU A 227 22.37 -19.32 -2.55
C GLU A 227 21.53 -20.03 -1.47
N ILE A 228 20.35 -20.50 -1.87
CA ILE A 228 19.42 -21.21 -0.99
C ILE A 228 19.51 -22.70 -1.25
N SER A 229 19.91 -23.45 -0.21
CA SER A 229 19.92 -24.92 -0.26
C SER A 229 18.62 -25.51 0.28
N PHE A 230 18.25 -26.66 -0.26
CA PHE A 230 17.03 -27.40 0.09
C PHE A 230 17.42 -28.78 0.64
N PRO A 231 17.46 -28.94 1.98
CA PRO A 231 17.83 -30.18 2.63
C PRO A 231 16.89 -31.34 2.27
N LYS A 232 17.46 -32.52 2.06
CA LYS A 232 16.70 -33.73 1.72
C LYS A 232 16.11 -34.40 2.95
N GLN A 233 15.07 -35.20 2.73
CA GLN A 233 14.50 -36.02 3.79
C GLN A 233 15.57 -36.94 4.41
N GLY A 234 15.64 -36.95 5.75
CA GLY A 234 16.63 -37.68 6.53
C GLY A 234 17.89 -36.89 6.89
N GLU A 235 18.11 -35.71 6.30
CA GLU A 235 19.24 -34.84 6.68
C GLU A 235 18.98 -34.13 8.00
N LYS A 236 20.06 -33.83 8.75
CA LYS A 236 20.00 -33.01 9.96
C LYS A 236 20.43 -31.59 9.62
N VAL A 237 19.63 -30.62 10.05
CA VAL A 237 19.87 -29.19 9.83
C VAL A 237 19.89 -28.49 11.17
N SER A 238 20.86 -27.61 11.38
CA SER A 238 20.93 -26.78 12.57
C SER A 238 21.54 -25.42 12.25
N GLY A 239 21.07 -24.38 12.93
CA GLY A 239 21.57 -23.03 12.74
C GLY A 239 20.68 -21.99 13.43
N GLN A 240 20.89 -20.73 13.07
CA GLN A 240 20.05 -19.62 13.50
C GLN A 240 18.93 -19.41 12.48
N VAL A 241 17.69 -19.25 12.95
CA VAL A 241 16.56 -18.83 12.11
C VAL A 241 16.79 -17.39 11.70
N LEU A 242 16.98 -17.17 10.40
CA LEU A 242 17.15 -15.84 9.81
C LEU A 242 15.80 -15.13 9.73
N ASP A 243 14.80 -15.84 9.20
CA ASP A 243 13.42 -15.38 9.14
C ASP A 243 12.46 -16.55 8.86
N VAL A 244 11.16 -16.32 9.03
CA VAL A 244 10.09 -17.27 8.70
C VAL A 244 9.11 -16.65 7.72
N SER A 245 9.05 -17.21 6.52
CA SER A 245 8.21 -16.75 5.42
C SER A 245 7.10 -17.75 5.13
N TYR A 246 5.85 -17.44 5.48
CA TYR A 246 4.72 -18.36 5.34
C TYR A 246 5.06 -19.73 5.97
N GLY A 247 5.05 -20.82 5.19
CA GLY A 247 5.42 -22.17 5.66
C GLY A 247 6.92 -22.51 5.61
N THR A 248 7.78 -21.54 5.30
CA THR A 248 9.23 -21.75 5.08
C THR A 248 10.05 -21.06 6.16
N VAL A 249 10.93 -21.81 6.82
CA VAL A 249 11.91 -21.35 7.80
C VAL A 249 13.27 -21.23 7.11
N LEU A 250 13.88 -20.05 7.11
CA LEU A 250 15.23 -19.86 6.61
C LEU A 250 16.25 -19.99 7.75
N ILE A 251 17.18 -20.93 7.61
CA ILE A 251 18.18 -21.24 8.63
C ILE A 251 19.56 -20.90 8.08
N GLY A 252 20.28 -20.03 8.78
CA GLY A 252 21.67 -19.69 8.52
C GLY A 252 22.61 -20.50 9.39
N ASN A 253 23.66 -21.07 8.79
CA ASN A 253 24.72 -21.80 9.49
C ASN A 253 26.11 -21.15 9.35
N GLY A 254 26.15 -19.86 8.96
CA GLY A 254 27.38 -19.08 8.77
C GLY A 254 28.02 -19.20 7.39
N ARG A 255 27.68 -20.23 6.60
CA ARG A 255 28.15 -20.37 5.20
C ARG A 255 27.01 -20.45 4.19
N PHE A 256 25.88 -21.01 4.56
CA PHE A 256 24.75 -21.26 3.67
C PHE A 256 23.44 -20.85 4.32
N VAL A 257 22.45 -20.54 3.47
CA VAL A 257 21.05 -20.42 3.88
C VAL A 257 20.33 -21.68 3.43
N GLN A 258 19.57 -22.28 4.35
CA GLN A 258 18.81 -23.49 4.10
C GLN A 258 17.32 -23.19 4.29
N ALA A 259 16.50 -23.59 3.32
CA ALA A 259 15.05 -23.45 3.40
C ALA A 259 14.43 -24.76 3.88
N VAL A 260 13.72 -24.69 5.00
CA VAL A 260 13.13 -25.86 5.66
C VAL A 260 11.64 -25.63 5.91
N SER A 261 10.80 -26.65 5.72
CA SER A 261 9.37 -26.52 6.04
C SER A 261 9.20 -26.35 7.55
N ASP A 262 8.33 -25.42 7.95
CA ASP A 262 7.91 -25.23 9.33
C ASP A 262 7.31 -26.49 9.98
N ARG A 263 6.78 -27.42 9.16
CA ARG A 263 6.29 -28.74 9.57
C ARG A 263 7.37 -29.65 10.18
N ASN A 264 8.64 -29.32 10.02
CA ASN A 264 9.73 -30.06 10.66
C ASN A 264 9.96 -29.65 12.13
N PHE A 265 9.17 -28.71 12.66
CA PHE A 265 9.28 -28.23 14.03
C PHE A 265 7.99 -28.49 14.80
N ALA A 266 8.12 -28.82 16.08
CA ALA A 266 6.96 -29.02 16.96
C ALA A 266 6.20 -27.71 17.18
N GLU A 267 6.94 -26.61 17.32
CA GLU A 267 6.42 -25.25 17.38
C GLU A 267 7.05 -24.42 16.27
N ARG A 268 6.29 -23.48 15.73
CA ARG A 268 6.76 -22.62 14.64
C ARG A 268 7.92 -21.75 15.14
N PRO A 269 9.12 -21.84 14.55
CA PRO A 269 10.25 -21.04 14.98
C PRO A 269 10.00 -19.54 14.74
N THR A 270 10.73 -18.69 15.46
CA THR A 270 10.77 -17.24 15.26
C THR A 270 12.18 -16.79 14.89
N ALA A 271 12.30 -15.60 14.31
CA ALA A 271 13.58 -15.03 13.92
C ALA A 271 14.55 -14.97 15.11
N ASN A 272 15.84 -15.22 14.85
CA ASN A 272 16.95 -15.31 15.80
C ASN A 272 16.98 -16.53 16.73
N MET A 273 15.97 -17.41 16.71
CA MET A 273 16.05 -18.67 17.46
C MET A 273 17.18 -19.55 16.91
N ARG A 274 17.90 -20.26 17.78
CA ARG A 274 18.74 -21.39 17.37
C ARG A 274 17.92 -22.66 17.35
N VAL A 275 17.96 -23.35 16.23
CA VAL A 275 17.16 -24.56 16.01
C VAL A 275 18.02 -25.68 15.46
N GLY A 276 17.58 -26.91 15.72
CA GLY A 276 18.08 -28.12 15.09
C GLY A 276 16.91 -29.05 14.79
N THR A 277 16.84 -29.59 13.57
CA THR A 277 15.78 -30.52 13.18
C THR A 277 16.28 -31.60 12.22
N LEU A 278 15.60 -32.75 12.24
CA LEU A 278 15.72 -33.79 11.23
C LEU A 278 14.64 -33.55 10.18
N ILE A 279 15.02 -33.49 8.90
CA ILE A 279 14.10 -33.19 7.82
C ILE A 279 13.18 -34.39 7.56
N ARG A 280 11.91 -34.26 7.95
CA ARG A 280 10.83 -35.23 7.69
C ARG A 280 9.95 -34.79 6.51
N HIS A 281 9.78 -33.50 6.35
CA HIS A 281 9.04 -32.84 5.28
C HIS A 281 10.03 -31.99 4.46
N ALA A 282 10.55 -32.56 3.38
CA ALA A 282 11.45 -31.85 2.47
C ALA A 282 10.68 -30.73 1.73
N LEU A 283 11.33 -29.59 1.54
CA LEU A 283 10.86 -28.55 0.63
C LEU A 283 11.55 -28.71 -0.72
N GLU A 284 10.79 -28.55 -1.79
CA GLU A 284 11.34 -28.50 -3.15
C GLU A 284 11.37 -27.05 -3.66
N PRO A 285 12.39 -26.66 -4.43
CA PRO A 285 12.45 -25.34 -5.04
C PRO A 285 11.33 -25.13 -6.05
N VAL A 286 10.79 -23.91 -6.08
CA VAL A 286 9.65 -23.53 -6.94
C VAL A 286 9.97 -23.65 -8.43
N ALA A 287 11.21 -23.39 -8.83
CA ALA A 287 11.65 -23.61 -10.20
C ALA A 287 11.44 -25.06 -10.68
N LYS A 288 11.58 -26.05 -9.79
CA LYS A 288 11.34 -27.46 -10.13
C LYS A 288 9.86 -27.83 -10.09
N SER A 289 9.07 -27.28 -9.17
CA SER A 289 7.62 -27.57 -9.12
C SER A 289 6.84 -26.93 -10.26
N LYS A 290 7.22 -25.72 -10.73
CA LYS A 290 6.65 -25.13 -11.96
C LYS A 290 6.99 -25.93 -13.22
N LEU A 291 8.15 -26.56 -13.30
CA LEU A 291 8.52 -27.44 -14.42
C LEU A 291 7.63 -28.71 -14.48
N LEU A 292 7.19 -29.21 -13.32
CA LEU A 292 6.22 -30.31 -13.20
C LEU A 292 4.77 -29.88 -13.54
N GLU A 293 4.41 -28.62 -13.28
CA GLU A 293 3.07 -28.08 -13.60
C GLU A 293 2.94 -27.61 -15.06
N LEU A 294 3.99 -27.06 -15.68
CA LEU A 294 3.97 -26.62 -17.08
C LEU A 294 3.75 -27.76 -18.08
N ASP A 295 4.06 -28.99 -17.70
CA ASP A 295 3.84 -30.18 -18.53
C ASP A 295 2.35 -30.56 -18.66
N ARG A 296 1.43 -29.81 -18.02
CA ARG A 296 0.02 -30.17 -17.89
C ARG A 296 -1.01 -29.13 -18.36
N SER A 297 -0.65 -27.97 -18.90
CA SER A 297 -1.69 -27.03 -19.39
C SER A 297 -1.22 -25.95 -20.37
N VAL A 298 -1.62 -26.09 -21.64
CA VAL A 298 -1.78 -25.05 -22.68
C VAL A 298 -3.00 -25.48 -23.53
N PRO A 299 -4.04 -24.65 -23.78
CA PRO A 299 -4.03 -23.52 -24.73
C PRO A 299 -4.91 -22.33 -24.27
N ASP A 300 -5.19 -21.25 -25.02
CA ASP A 300 -4.52 -20.34 -25.96
C ASP A 300 -5.43 -19.07 -25.98
N ARG A 301 -4.91 -17.93 -26.40
CA ARG A 301 -5.42 -16.56 -26.27
C ARG A 301 -6.67 -16.24 -27.10
N SER A 302 -7.40 -15.18 -26.73
CA SER A 302 -7.56 -13.98 -27.60
C SER A 302 -8.42 -12.86 -26.97
N ASP A 303 -8.04 -11.63 -27.34
CA ASP A 303 -8.51 -10.30 -26.95
C ASP A 303 -9.93 -9.93 -27.43
N ILE A 304 -10.49 -8.81 -26.93
CA ILE A 304 -10.91 -7.63 -27.74
C ILE A 304 -11.33 -6.45 -26.82
N ARG A 305 -10.96 -5.24 -27.26
CA ARG A 305 -11.14 -3.92 -26.62
C ARG A 305 -12.44 -3.18 -27.02
N SER A 306 -12.77 -2.16 -26.20
CA SER A 306 -13.01 -0.73 -26.56
C SER A 306 -14.42 -0.13 -26.37
N GLY A 307 -14.47 1.13 -25.90
CA GLY A 307 -15.57 2.07 -26.19
C GLY A 307 -15.88 3.13 -25.12
N VAL A 308 -15.35 4.35 -25.27
CA VAL A 308 -15.51 5.56 -24.42
C VAL A 308 -16.65 6.48 -24.93
N LYS A 309 -17.31 7.29 -24.06
CA LYS A 309 -17.57 8.75 -24.28
C LYS A 309 -18.20 9.50 -23.08
N ARG A 310 -17.73 10.75 -22.92
CA ARG A 310 -18.02 11.80 -21.92
C ARG A 310 -19.15 12.76 -22.36
N ALA A 311 -19.74 13.50 -21.41
CA ALA A 311 -20.21 14.89 -21.61
C ALA A 311 -20.29 15.67 -20.28
N THR A 312 -20.20 17.00 -20.42
CA THR A 312 -19.80 18.08 -19.49
C THR A 312 -20.96 18.91 -18.91
N GLY A 313 -20.72 19.72 -17.85
CA GLY A 313 -21.53 20.92 -17.57
C GLY A 313 -21.32 21.56 -16.19
N GLU A 314 -20.91 22.83 -16.17
CA GLU A 314 -20.44 23.67 -15.04
C GLU A 314 -21.54 24.34 -14.19
N GLY A 315 -21.17 24.87 -13.01
CA GLY A 315 -21.91 25.95 -12.33
C GLY A 315 -21.45 26.26 -10.89
N ARG A 316 -20.93 27.46 -10.63
CA ARG A 316 -20.20 27.92 -9.42
C ARG A 316 -21.09 28.55 -8.33
N ASN A 317 -20.73 28.39 -7.04
CA ASN A 317 -20.59 29.46 -6.03
C ASN A 317 -19.97 28.94 -4.69
N SER A 318 -19.15 29.75 -3.98
CA SER A 318 -18.42 29.40 -2.72
C SER A 318 -19.19 29.91 -1.48
N PRO A 319 -19.05 29.26 -0.30
CA PRO A 319 -18.21 29.85 0.75
C PRO A 319 -17.52 28.87 1.76
N ALA A 320 -16.63 29.48 2.57
CA ALA A 320 -16.04 29.09 3.87
C ALA A 320 -14.93 28.01 3.93
N ARG A 321 -13.72 28.43 4.33
CA ARG A 321 -12.56 27.59 4.68
C ARG A 321 -12.64 27.12 6.13
N ILE A 322 -12.32 25.85 6.38
CA ILE A 322 -12.25 25.27 7.74
C ILE A 322 -10.85 24.69 7.96
N VAL A 323 -10.22 25.12 9.06
CA VAL A 323 -8.90 24.63 9.50
C VAL A 323 -9.11 23.39 10.35
N LEU A 324 -8.47 22.27 10.00
CA LEU A 324 -8.55 21.02 10.76
C LEU A 324 -7.46 20.96 11.83
N THR A 325 -7.81 20.41 12.98
CA THR A 325 -6.85 20.06 14.03
C THR A 325 -5.84 19.03 13.48
N PRO A 326 -4.52 19.22 13.71
CA PRO A 326 -3.53 18.27 13.25
C PRO A 326 -3.80 16.85 13.79
N PRO A 327 -3.51 15.80 13.00
CA PRO A 327 -3.54 14.44 13.53
C PRO A 327 -2.57 14.34 14.70
N LYS A 328 -3.02 13.85 15.85
CA LYS A 328 -2.11 13.44 16.92
C LYS A 328 -1.26 12.29 16.37
N SER A 329 0.01 12.56 16.06
CA SER A 329 0.95 11.50 15.75
C SER A 329 1.15 10.67 17.02
N ASP A 330 0.73 9.41 17.00
CA ASP A 330 1.09 8.46 18.05
C ASP A 330 2.61 8.24 17.92
N ASP A 331 3.39 8.94 18.74
CA ASP A 331 4.86 8.88 18.78
C ASP A 331 5.40 7.51 19.24
N ARG A 332 4.50 6.54 19.49
CA ARG A 332 4.81 5.22 20.05
C ARG A 332 5.43 4.23 19.06
N GLY A 333 5.95 4.70 17.94
CA GLY A 333 6.67 3.88 16.95
C GLY A 333 8.01 4.47 16.47
N ARG A 334 8.48 5.60 17.01
CA ARG A 334 9.72 6.24 16.55
C ARG A 334 11.01 5.69 17.19
N ASP A 335 10.87 4.90 18.25
CA ASP A 335 12.00 4.26 18.93
C ASP A 335 11.91 2.73 18.82
N ARG A 336 12.06 2.15 17.63
CA ARG A 336 12.55 0.76 17.44
C ARG A 336 13.27 0.59 16.10
#